data_AF-A0A0K0CTI7-F1
#
_entry.id   AF-A0A0K0CTI7-F1
#
_cell.length_a   1.000
_cell.length_b   1.000
_cell.length_c   1.000
_cell.angle_alpha   90.00
_cell.angle_beta   90.00
_cell.angle_gamma   90.00
#
_symmetry.space_group_name_H-M   'P 1'
#
loop_
_entity.id
_entity.type
_entity.pdbx_description
1 polymer ?
#
loop_
_entity_poly.entity_id
_entity_poly.type
_entity_poly.pdbx_seq_one_letter_code
_entity_poly.pdbx_strand_id
1 'polypeptide(L)'
;MPLSPVLNTVPTGMDEGTEQEFLRLQVKDLSEKLATLRLKRKEDHSKLVDYERSKIQLQSLMELKSKMADQIVDLQRQLQEARKEAIESREWREANQDDLNFAAEQLEMATIDKEMAEEKAEALQLELDSLKLRNEELEADLEILRNEIAADGGSVIGEGTSVHLKQLEVQNERLKEALIKLRDINAAAQVEKVAAVKEAEILRSENVELLRAAEIARKTVEDSDMRIRDYQEQIEAAMGAEEMVMNLANKNMEMETQIRCDLYKNWAHREMDEQMLEEQKLIEKALLGEIEVLHIKINEVYLYYN
;
A
#
# COMPACT_ATOMS: atom_id res chain seq x y z
N MET A 1 2.76 16.93 -57.33
CA MET A 1 2.91 17.85 -58.48
C MET A 1 3.39 17.05 -59.68
N PRO A 2 2.84 17.25 -60.89
CA PRO A 2 3.31 16.54 -62.08
C PRO A 2 4.70 17.06 -62.46
N LEU A 3 5.62 16.14 -62.77
CA LEU A 3 6.96 16.46 -63.26
C LEU A 3 6.85 17.04 -64.68
N SER A 4 7.31 18.27 -64.87
CA SER A 4 7.40 18.93 -66.17
C SER A 4 8.33 18.13 -67.11
N PRO A 5 7.97 17.95 -68.39
CA PRO A 5 8.81 17.23 -69.34
C PRO A 5 10.06 18.07 -69.66
N VAL A 6 11.24 17.50 -69.42
CA VAL A 6 12.51 18.09 -69.84
C VAL A 6 12.60 18.00 -71.36
N LEU A 7 12.45 19.13 -72.05
CA LEU A 7 12.75 19.26 -73.47
C LEU A 7 14.27 19.15 -73.69
N ASN A 8 14.74 17.95 -73.99
CA ASN A 8 16.09 17.72 -74.52
C ASN A 8 16.01 17.70 -76.05
N THR A 9 15.97 18.87 -76.68
CA THR A 9 16.16 19.01 -78.12
C THR A 9 17.55 19.58 -78.36
N VAL A 10 18.41 18.84 -79.07
CA VAL A 10 19.71 19.33 -79.54
C VAL A 10 19.45 20.52 -80.48
N PRO A 11 20.09 21.69 -80.28
CA PRO A 11 19.95 22.82 -81.18
C PRO A 11 20.41 22.43 -82.61
N THR A 12 19.52 22.51 -83.58
CA THR A 12 19.83 22.17 -84.98
C THR A 12 20.83 23.16 -85.58
N GLY A 13 21.96 22.65 -86.11
CA GLY A 13 22.99 23.42 -86.81
C GLY A 13 24.38 23.47 -86.15
N MET A 14 24.66 22.61 -85.17
CA MET A 14 25.98 22.49 -84.52
C MET A 14 26.93 21.56 -85.31
N ASP A 15 28.22 21.85 -85.30
CA ASP A 15 29.26 20.96 -85.86
C ASP A 15 29.46 19.74 -84.95
N GLU A 16 29.85 18.58 -85.49
CA GLU A 16 29.85 17.28 -84.80
C GLU A 16 30.64 17.32 -83.47
N GLY A 17 31.76 18.07 -83.44
CA GLY A 17 32.55 18.26 -82.22
C GLY A 17 31.82 19.05 -81.13
N THR A 18 31.11 20.12 -81.52
CA THR A 18 30.34 20.96 -80.59
C THR A 18 29.08 20.26 -80.07
N GLU A 19 28.43 19.42 -80.90
CA GLU A 19 27.32 18.57 -80.47
C GLU A 19 27.79 17.52 -79.45
N GLN A 20 28.95 16.90 -79.69
CA GLN A 20 29.51 15.91 -78.77
C GLN A 20 29.89 16.52 -77.41
N GLU A 21 30.43 17.74 -77.38
CA GLU A 21 30.70 18.47 -76.13
C GLU A 21 29.41 18.87 -75.39
N PHE A 22 28.38 19.34 -76.12
CA PHE A 22 27.08 19.66 -75.55
C PHE A 22 26.42 18.43 -74.90
N LEU A 23 26.45 17.28 -75.58
CA LEU A 23 25.94 16.02 -75.05
C LEU A 23 26.75 15.54 -73.83
N ARG A 24 28.07 15.72 -73.82
CA ARG A 24 28.91 15.42 -72.64
C ARG A 24 28.56 16.28 -71.44
N LEU A 25 28.34 17.60 -71.64
CA LEU A 25 27.87 18.49 -70.57
C LEU A 25 26.49 18.07 -70.05
N GLN A 26 25.57 17.74 -70.96
CA GLN A 26 24.22 17.31 -70.57
C GLN A 26 24.24 15.98 -69.79
N VAL A 27 25.06 15.01 -70.21
CA VAL A 27 25.24 13.74 -69.47
C VAL A 27 25.83 14.01 -68.09
N LYS A 28 26.78 14.95 -67.97
CA LYS A 28 27.35 15.35 -66.68
C LYS A 28 26.31 16.00 -65.77
N ASP A 29 25.57 17.00 -66.26
CA ASP A 29 24.50 17.68 -65.50
C ASP A 29 23.39 16.72 -65.07
N LEU A 30 22.94 15.82 -65.97
CA LEU A 30 21.97 14.79 -65.63
C LEU A 30 22.51 13.79 -64.61
N SER A 31 23.81 13.45 -64.67
CA SER A 31 24.46 12.57 -63.69
C SER A 31 24.55 13.21 -62.31
N GLU A 32 24.86 14.51 -62.24
CA GLU A 32 24.89 15.29 -60.99
C GLU A 32 23.48 15.45 -60.40
N LYS A 33 22.46 15.74 -61.23
CA LYS A 33 21.05 15.74 -60.83
C LYS A 33 20.59 14.37 -60.32
N LEU A 34 21.01 13.28 -60.96
CA LEU A 34 20.71 11.94 -60.50
C LEU A 34 21.37 11.64 -59.14
N ALA A 35 22.62 12.08 -58.94
CA ALA A 35 23.35 11.91 -57.69
C ALA A 35 22.67 12.67 -56.54
N THR A 36 22.29 13.94 -56.76
CA THR A 36 21.58 14.74 -55.75
C THR A 36 20.20 14.16 -55.42
N LEU A 37 19.45 13.68 -56.41
CA LEU A 37 18.17 12.99 -56.16
C LEU A 37 18.34 11.69 -55.38
N ARG A 38 19.41 10.94 -55.62
CA ARG A 38 19.73 9.73 -54.83
C ARG A 38 20.06 10.07 -53.39
N LEU A 39 20.80 11.16 -53.14
CA LEU A 39 21.10 11.62 -51.79
C LEU A 39 19.82 12.05 -51.06
N LYS A 40 18.99 12.89 -51.69
CA LYS A 40 17.69 13.30 -51.15
C LYS A 40 16.79 12.11 -50.81
N ARG A 41 16.73 11.10 -51.69
CA ARG A 41 15.94 9.89 -51.42
C ARG A 41 16.44 9.11 -50.21
N LYS A 42 17.76 9.05 -49.98
CA LYS A 42 18.33 8.41 -48.78
C LYS A 42 17.99 9.19 -47.51
N GLU A 43 18.09 10.52 -47.56
CA GLU A 43 17.72 11.40 -46.44
C GLU A 43 16.22 11.28 -46.12
N ASP A 44 15.36 11.31 -47.13
CA ASP A 44 13.91 11.15 -46.96
C ASP A 44 13.57 9.78 -46.39
N HIS A 45 14.25 8.72 -46.81
CA HIS A 45 14.10 7.39 -46.23
C HIS A 45 14.48 7.37 -44.75
N SER A 46 15.60 7.98 -44.37
CA SER A 46 16.00 8.09 -42.95
C SER A 46 14.95 8.84 -42.13
N LYS A 47 14.47 9.98 -42.62
CA LYS A 47 13.41 10.76 -41.94
C LYS A 47 12.13 9.96 -41.78
N LEU A 48 11.78 9.13 -42.76
CA LEU A 48 10.57 8.31 -42.71
C LEU A 48 10.69 7.21 -41.64
N VAL A 49 11.86 6.59 -41.50
CA VAL A 49 12.14 5.63 -40.42
C VAL A 49 12.07 6.30 -39.04
N ASP A 50 12.66 7.49 -38.89
CA ASP A 50 12.61 8.24 -37.63
C ASP A 50 11.19 8.68 -37.27
N TYR A 51 10.38 9.04 -38.27
CA TYR A 51 8.97 9.35 -38.10
C TYR A 51 8.17 8.14 -37.63
N GLU A 52 8.37 6.96 -38.24
CA GLU A 52 7.72 5.72 -37.80
C GLU A 52 8.11 5.35 -36.37
N ARG A 53 9.39 5.51 -36.01
CA ARG A 53 9.87 5.28 -34.64
C ARG A 53 9.19 6.22 -33.64
N SER A 54 9.11 7.50 -33.96
CA SER A 54 8.46 8.52 -33.12
C SER A 54 6.95 8.26 -32.99
N LYS A 55 6.31 7.79 -34.07
CA LYS A 55 4.90 7.42 -34.06
C LYS A 55 4.62 6.25 -33.13
N ILE A 56 5.45 5.20 -33.14
CA ILE A 56 5.31 4.06 -32.22
C ILE A 56 5.49 4.50 -30.77
N GLN A 57 6.48 5.35 -30.48
CA GLN A 57 6.68 5.91 -29.14
C GLN A 57 5.48 6.73 -28.68
N LEU A 58 4.92 7.57 -29.55
CA LEU A 58 3.73 8.35 -29.23
C LEU A 58 2.53 7.45 -28.91
N GLN A 59 2.30 6.39 -29.69
CA GLN A 59 1.23 5.43 -29.43
C GLN A 59 1.40 4.73 -28.08
N SER A 60 2.61 4.28 -27.76
CA SER A 60 2.93 3.68 -26.46
C SER A 60 2.69 4.63 -25.28
N LEU A 61 3.06 5.91 -25.44
CA LEU A 61 2.81 6.94 -24.42
C LEU A 61 1.31 7.25 -24.27
N MET A 62 0.54 7.24 -25.35
CA MET A 62 -0.91 7.44 -25.28
C MET A 62 -1.62 6.28 -24.56
N GLU A 63 -1.19 5.05 -24.79
CA GLU A 63 -1.70 3.87 -24.06
C GLU A 63 -1.35 3.94 -22.57
N LEU A 64 -0.11 4.31 -22.22
CA LEU A 64 0.30 4.47 -20.83
C LEU A 64 -0.51 5.57 -20.14
N LYS A 65 -0.72 6.70 -20.82
CA LYS A 65 -1.56 7.79 -20.31
C LYS A 65 -3.00 7.34 -20.06
N SER A 66 -3.58 6.54 -20.95
CA SER A 66 -4.93 5.99 -20.76
C SER A 66 -4.98 5.09 -19.52
N LYS A 67 -4.03 4.16 -19.38
CA LYS A 67 -3.94 3.26 -18.22
C LYS A 67 -3.77 4.02 -16.90
N MET A 68 -2.93 5.06 -16.88
CA MET A 68 -2.76 5.91 -15.71
C MET A 68 -4.05 6.69 -15.37
N ALA A 69 -4.79 7.17 -16.38
CA ALA A 69 -6.07 7.84 -16.15
C ALA A 69 -7.10 6.88 -15.52
N ASP A 70 -7.18 5.64 -16.02
CA ASP A 70 -8.08 4.62 -15.46
C ASP A 70 -7.70 4.29 -14.00
N GLN A 71 -6.40 4.13 -13.72
CA GLN A 71 -5.90 3.91 -12.35
C GLN A 71 -6.23 5.07 -11.40
N ILE A 72 -6.12 6.32 -11.85
CA ILE A 72 -6.48 7.48 -11.04
C ILE A 72 -7.97 7.44 -10.68
N VAL A 73 -8.84 7.11 -11.64
CA VAL A 73 -10.29 7.00 -11.40
C VAL A 73 -10.60 5.87 -10.40
N ASP A 74 -9.95 4.70 -10.56
CA ASP A 74 -10.13 3.58 -9.65
C ASP A 74 -9.65 3.89 -8.22
N LEU A 75 -8.47 4.51 -8.07
CA LEU A 75 -7.96 4.95 -6.77
C LEU A 75 -8.87 5.99 -6.13
N GLN A 76 -9.41 6.92 -6.91
CA GLN A 76 -10.35 7.92 -6.41
C GLN A 76 -11.66 7.28 -5.92
N ARG A 77 -12.15 6.24 -6.62
CA ARG A 77 -13.32 5.45 -6.18
C ARG A 77 -13.05 4.70 -4.87
N GLN A 78 -11.92 3.99 -4.78
CA GLN A 78 -11.54 3.26 -3.56
C GLN A 78 -11.38 4.20 -2.37
N LEU A 79 -10.79 5.38 -2.57
CA LEU A 79 -10.64 6.38 -1.52
C LEU A 79 -11.99 6.93 -1.04
N GLN A 80 -12.98 7.08 -1.93
CA GLN A 80 -14.33 7.45 -1.55
C GLN A 80 -15.05 6.34 -0.78
N GLU A 81 -14.93 5.08 -1.23
CA GLU A 81 -15.50 3.91 -0.55
C GLU A 81 -14.91 3.75 0.86
N ALA A 82 -13.58 3.83 1.01
CA ALA A 82 -12.92 3.74 2.31
C ALA A 82 -13.31 4.89 3.26
N ARG A 83 -13.47 6.12 2.74
CA ARG A 83 -13.97 7.24 3.55
C ARG A 83 -15.40 7.00 4.03
N LYS A 84 -16.25 6.45 3.17
CA LYS A 84 -17.64 6.14 3.51
C LYS A 84 -17.70 5.06 4.59
N GLU A 85 -16.93 3.97 4.43
CA GLU A 85 -16.86 2.89 5.43
C GLU A 85 -16.33 3.39 6.79
N ALA A 86 -15.34 4.28 6.79
CA ALA A 86 -14.83 4.90 8.01
C ALA A 86 -15.89 5.75 8.73
N ILE A 87 -16.73 6.47 7.97
CA ILE A 87 -17.85 7.24 8.52
C ILE A 87 -18.93 6.29 9.07
N GLU A 88 -19.36 5.29 8.30
CA GLU A 88 -20.36 4.31 8.73
C GLU A 88 -19.91 3.54 9.99
N SER A 89 -18.63 3.14 10.06
CA SER A 89 -18.05 2.51 11.25
C SER A 89 -18.05 3.44 12.46
N ARG A 90 -17.77 4.73 12.25
CA ARG A 90 -17.81 5.73 13.32
C ARG A 90 -19.23 5.98 13.80
N GLU A 91 -20.19 6.15 12.89
CA GLU A 91 -21.60 6.33 13.20
C GLU A 91 -22.16 5.11 13.93
N TRP A 92 -21.80 3.90 13.50
CA TRP A 92 -22.17 2.67 14.21
C TRP A 92 -21.61 2.65 15.63
N ARG A 93 -20.34 3.02 15.81
CA ARG A 93 -19.73 3.08 17.15
C ARG A 93 -20.39 4.13 18.04
N GLU A 94 -20.68 5.32 17.50
CA GLU A 94 -21.36 6.38 18.24
C GLU A 94 -22.80 5.97 18.59
N ALA A 95 -23.53 5.32 17.68
CA ALA A 95 -24.88 4.81 17.94
C ALA A 95 -24.91 3.70 18.99
N ASN A 96 -23.93 2.79 18.98
CA ASN A 96 -23.80 1.71 19.95
C ASN A 96 -23.06 2.12 21.24
N GLN A 97 -22.58 3.35 21.35
CA GLN A 97 -21.82 3.81 22.51
C GLN A 97 -22.67 3.78 23.78
N ASP A 98 -23.93 4.21 23.69
CA ASP A 98 -24.84 4.23 24.84
C ASP A 98 -25.17 2.81 25.31
N ASP A 99 -25.38 1.87 24.39
CA ASP A 99 -25.60 0.45 24.72
C ASP A 99 -24.35 -0.19 25.36
N LEU A 100 -23.16 0.15 24.86
CA LEU A 100 -21.89 -0.32 25.44
C LEU A 100 -21.66 0.25 26.84
N ASN A 101 -21.96 1.54 27.05
CA ASN A 101 -21.88 2.17 28.35
C ASN A 101 -22.89 1.54 29.32
N PHE A 102 -24.13 1.32 28.88
CA PHE A 102 -25.16 0.65 29.68
C PHE A 102 -24.77 -0.79 30.05
N ALA A 103 -24.16 -1.54 29.12
CA ALA A 103 -23.63 -2.86 29.42
C ALA A 103 -22.47 -2.81 30.43
N ALA A 104 -21.60 -1.81 30.34
CA ALA A 104 -20.51 -1.59 31.30
C ALA A 104 -21.06 -1.24 32.71
N GLU A 105 -22.04 -0.35 32.79
CA GLU A 105 -22.72 -0.01 34.05
C GLU A 105 -23.43 -1.23 34.67
N GLN A 106 -24.10 -2.05 33.86
CA GLN A 106 -24.72 -3.29 34.35
C GLN A 106 -23.67 -4.28 34.89
N LEU A 107 -22.51 -4.38 34.23
CA LEU A 107 -21.43 -5.23 34.68
C LEU A 107 -20.82 -4.72 35.99
N GLU A 108 -20.68 -3.40 36.15
CA GLU A 108 -20.25 -2.79 37.42
C GLU A 108 -21.26 -3.07 38.54
N MET A 109 -22.56 -2.89 38.29
CA MET A 109 -23.61 -3.21 39.25
C MET A 109 -23.62 -4.69 39.66
N ALA A 110 -23.51 -5.60 38.69
CA ALA A 110 -23.42 -7.03 38.96
C ALA A 110 -22.16 -7.39 39.77
N THR A 111 -21.05 -6.67 39.53
CA THR A 111 -19.81 -6.84 40.31
C THR A 111 -20.00 -6.39 41.75
N ILE A 112 -20.65 -5.23 41.98
CA ILE A 112 -20.97 -4.74 43.33
C ILE A 112 -21.89 -5.71 44.07
N ASP A 113 -22.94 -6.21 43.42
CA ASP A 113 -23.86 -7.18 44.02
C ASP A 113 -23.15 -8.48 44.41
N LYS A 114 -22.20 -8.94 43.58
CA LYS A 114 -21.33 -10.08 43.89
C LYS A 114 -20.45 -9.80 45.10
N GLU A 115 -19.75 -8.67 45.14
CA GLU A 115 -18.89 -8.30 46.27
C GLU A 115 -19.67 -8.20 47.59
N MET A 116 -20.87 -7.60 47.55
CA MET A 116 -21.75 -7.55 48.73
C MET A 116 -22.24 -8.94 49.17
N ALA A 117 -22.49 -9.86 48.23
CA ALA A 117 -22.86 -11.22 48.56
C ALA A 117 -21.69 -11.99 49.18
N GLU A 118 -20.47 -11.80 48.67
CA GLU A 118 -19.24 -12.37 49.21
C GLU A 118 -18.99 -11.86 50.65
N GLU A 119 -19.10 -10.56 50.90
CA GLU A 119 -18.93 -9.99 52.26
C GLU A 119 -19.96 -10.53 53.27
N LYS A 120 -21.23 -10.68 52.85
CA LYS A 120 -22.27 -11.30 53.68
C LYS A 120 -21.98 -12.78 53.96
N ALA A 121 -21.52 -13.51 52.96
CA ALA A 121 -21.16 -14.92 53.13
C ALA A 121 -19.97 -15.07 54.10
N GLU A 122 -18.94 -14.23 53.97
CA GLU A 122 -17.80 -14.19 54.89
C GLU A 122 -18.22 -13.83 56.31
N ALA A 123 -19.11 -12.84 56.49
CA ALA A 123 -19.64 -12.48 57.80
C ALA A 123 -20.40 -13.63 58.47
N LEU A 124 -21.29 -14.29 57.73
CA LEU A 124 -22.04 -15.46 58.22
C LEU A 124 -21.11 -16.63 58.54
N GLN A 125 -20.04 -16.83 57.76
CA GLN A 125 -19.03 -17.86 57.99
C GLN A 125 -18.28 -17.58 59.30
N LEU A 126 -17.89 -16.33 59.57
CA LEU A 126 -17.27 -15.92 60.82
C LEU A 126 -18.19 -16.13 62.04
N GLU A 127 -19.47 -15.77 61.92
CA GLU A 127 -20.46 -16.02 62.98
C GLU A 127 -20.65 -17.52 63.24
N LEU A 128 -20.72 -18.33 62.19
CA LEU A 128 -20.82 -19.78 62.29
C LEU A 128 -19.61 -20.37 63.03
N ASP A 129 -18.40 -19.94 62.69
CA ASP A 129 -17.18 -20.45 63.30
C ASP A 129 -17.04 -19.99 64.77
N SER A 130 -17.50 -18.78 65.11
CA SER A 130 -17.64 -18.30 66.49
C SER A 130 -18.64 -19.15 67.30
N LEU A 131 -19.81 -19.46 66.73
CA LEU A 131 -20.80 -20.32 67.37
C LEU A 131 -20.32 -21.77 67.53
N LYS A 132 -19.56 -22.30 66.56
CA LYS A 132 -18.93 -23.62 66.67
C LYS A 132 -17.94 -23.66 67.85
N LEU A 133 -17.03 -22.69 67.94
CA LEU A 133 -16.11 -22.56 69.06
C LEU A 133 -16.85 -22.51 70.40
N ARG A 134 -17.91 -21.69 70.49
CA ARG A 134 -18.70 -21.59 71.71
C ARG A 134 -19.41 -22.91 72.06
N ASN A 135 -19.83 -23.67 71.06
CA ASN A 135 -20.44 -24.98 71.26
C ASN A 135 -19.40 -26.01 71.71
N GLU A 136 -18.20 -26.02 71.11
CA GLU A 136 -17.08 -26.86 71.54
C GLU A 136 -16.68 -26.58 73.00
N GLU A 137 -16.65 -25.31 73.43
CA GLU A 137 -16.42 -24.93 74.83
C GLU A 137 -17.51 -25.49 75.76
N LEU A 138 -18.79 -25.31 75.40
CA LEU A 138 -19.92 -25.82 76.18
C LEU A 138 -19.96 -27.35 76.23
N GLU A 139 -19.60 -28.03 75.14
CA GLU A 139 -19.49 -29.48 75.09
C GLU A 139 -18.36 -29.98 76.01
N ALA A 140 -17.21 -29.30 76.03
CA ALA A 140 -16.12 -29.59 76.96
C ALA A 140 -16.53 -29.38 78.43
N ASP A 141 -17.21 -28.26 78.74
CA ASP A 141 -17.72 -27.98 80.08
C ASP A 141 -18.72 -29.05 80.56
N LEU A 142 -19.62 -29.49 79.66
CA LEU A 142 -20.57 -30.57 79.95
C LEU A 142 -19.87 -31.92 80.16
N GLU A 143 -18.79 -32.19 79.43
CA GLU A 143 -17.99 -33.40 79.62
C GLU A 143 -17.28 -33.40 80.97
N ILE A 144 -16.73 -32.25 81.40
CA ILE A 144 -16.15 -32.07 82.74
C ILE A 144 -17.23 -32.30 83.81
N LEU A 145 -18.38 -31.62 83.71
CA LEU A 145 -19.48 -31.77 84.68
C LEU A 145 -20.04 -33.19 84.73
N ARG A 146 -20.14 -33.88 83.59
CA ARG A 146 -20.55 -35.29 83.55
C ARG A 146 -19.53 -36.19 84.24
N ASN A 147 -18.24 -35.95 84.03
CA ASN A 147 -17.18 -36.69 84.71
C ASN A 147 -17.18 -36.41 86.22
N GLU A 148 -17.48 -35.18 86.64
CA GLU A 148 -17.65 -34.80 88.04
C GLU A 148 -18.89 -35.45 88.67
N ILE A 149 -20.04 -35.42 88.02
CA ILE A 149 -21.26 -36.10 88.50
C ILE A 149 -21.07 -37.63 88.51
N ALA A 150 -20.36 -38.20 87.55
CA ALA A 150 -20.02 -39.63 87.56
C ALA A 150 -19.04 -39.99 88.69
N ALA A 151 -18.16 -39.06 89.08
CA ALA A 151 -17.24 -39.22 90.20
C ALA A 151 -17.93 -39.00 91.57
N ASP A 152 -18.93 -38.12 91.66
CA ASP A 152 -19.64 -37.75 92.91
C ASP A 152 -20.95 -38.54 93.12
N GLY A 153 -21.51 -39.12 92.05
CA GLY A 153 -22.76 -39.88 92.00
C GLY A 153 -22.60 -41.36 92.32
N GLY A 154 -21.81 -41.71 93.32
CA GLY A 154 -21.71 -43.06 93.85
C GLY A 154 -22.85 -43.40 94.83
N SER A 155 -24.12 -43.31 94.43
CA SER A 155 -25.28 -43.99 95.02
C SER A 155 -26.57 -43.32 94.55
N VAL A 156 -27.41 -44.07 93.83
CA VAL A 156 -28.81 -44.37 94.17
C VAL A 156 -29.47 -44.97 92.94
N ILE A 157 -29.71 -46.27 93.08
CA ILE A 157 -30.49 -47.14 92.21
C ILE A 157 -31.97 -46.80 92.44
N GLY A 158 -32.76 -46.53 91.40
CA GLY A 158 -34.22 -46.66 91.54
C GLY A 158 -35.15 -45.92 90.57
N GLU A 159 -34.75 -44.81 89.96
CA GLU A 159 -35.62 -44.03 89.03
C GLU A 159 -35.00 -43.73 87.66
N GLY A 160 -33.75 -44.18 87.45
CA GLY A 160 -32.94 -43.86 86.27
C GLY A 160 -33.61 -44.24 84.94
N THR A 161 -34.43 -45.29 84.90
CA THR A 161 -34.98 -45.80 83.63
C THR A 161 -35.96 -44.83 82.97
N SER A 162 -36.76 -44.05 83.72
CA SER A 162 -37.79 -43.15 83.15
C SER A 162 -37.22 -41.81 82.66
N VAL A 163 -36.31 -41.22 83.44
CA VAL A 163 -35.60 -39.99 83.07
C VAL A 163 -34.64 -40.24 81.90
N HIS A 164 -33.96 -41.39 81.90
CA HIS A 164 -33.05 -41.78 80.82
C HIS A 164 -33.80 -42.06 79.51
N LEU A 165 -35.02 -42.63 79.58
CA LEU A 165 -35.86 -42.86 78.41
C LEU A 165 -36.37 -41.54 77.80
N LYS A 166 -36.78 -40.56 78.63
CA LYS A 166 -37.12 -39.21 78.14
C LYS A 166 -35.92 -38.47 77.56
N GLN A 167 -34.72 -38.60 78.13
CA GLN A 167 -33.50 -38.03 77.54
C GLN A 167 -33.18 -38.66 76.17
N LEU A 168 -33.36 -39.98 76.03
CA LEU A 168 -33.19 -40.70 74.77
C LEU A 168 -34.22 -40.29 73.70
N GLU A 169 -35.47 -40.00 74.09
CA GLU A 169 -36.50 -39.47 73.18
C GLU A 169 -36.14 -38.08 72.67
N VAL A 170 -35.71 -37.18 73.55
CA VAL A 170 -35.29 -35.81 73.17
C VAL A 170 -34.03 -35.84 72.29
N GLN A 171 -33.07 -36.73 72.57
CA GLN A 171 -31.90 -36.92 71.71
C GLN A 171 -32.27 -37.47 70.33
N ASN A 172 -33.21 -38.41 70.26
CA ASN A 172 -33.69 -38.93 68.97
C ASN A 172 -34.41 -37.86 68.15
N GLU A 173 -35.25 -37.03 68.76
CA GLU A 173 -35.89 -35.91 68.04
C GLU A 173 -34.87 -34.88 67.56
N ARG A 174 -33.86 -34.53 68.38
CA ARG A 174 -32.76 -33.66 67.96
C ARG A 174 -31.94 -34.24 66.80
N LEU A 175 -31.70 -35.56 66.81
CA LEU A 175 -31.02 -36.27 65.72
C LEU A 175 -31.87 -36.29 64.44
N LYS A 176 -33.18 -36.48 64.54
CA LYS A 176 -34.10 -36.40 63.40
C LYS A 176 -34.12 -35.00 62.80
N GLU A 177 -34.21 -33.97 63.62
CA GLU A 177 -34.14 -32.57 63.15
C GLU A 177 -32.80 -32.26 62.50
N ALA A 178 -31.68 -32.72 63.07
CA ALA A 178 -30.36 -32.56 62.47
C ALA A 178 -30.25 -33.29 61.12
N LEU A 179 -30.83 -34.48 61.00
CA LEU A 179 -30.91 -35.24 59.75
C LEU A 179 -31.74 -34.52 58.68
N ILE A 180 -32.87 -33.92 59.07
CA ILE A 180 -33.70 -33.15 58.14
C ILE A 180 -32.94 -31.91 57.67
N LYS A 181 -32.28 -31.17 58.58
CA LYS A 181 -31.45 -30.02 58.21
C LYS A 181 -30.29 -30.42 57.29
N LEU A 182 -29.61 -31.54 57.57
CA LEU A 182 -28.55 -32.07 56.71
C LEU A 182 -29.07 -32.45 55.33
N ARG A 183 -30.25 -33.07 55.24
CA ARG A 183 -30.90 -33.38 53.97
C ARG A 183 -31.20 -32.10 53.19
N ASP A 184 -31.75 -31.08 53.85
CA ASP A 184 -32.14 -29.82 53.20
C ASP A 184 -30.92 -29.03 52.73
N ILE A 185 -29.85 -28.96 53.54
CA ILE A 185 -28.55 -28.39 53.15
C ILE A 185 -27.95 -29.16 51.97
N ASN A 186 -27.98 -30.49 52.01
CA ASN A 186 -27.44 -31.31 50.92
C ASN A 186 -28.27 -31.17 49.63
N ALA A 187 -29.60 -31.01 49.74
CA ALA A 187 -30.46 -30.74 48.59
C ALA A 187 -30.16 -29.36 47.98
N ALA A 188 -29.99 -28.32 48.80
CA ALA A 188 -29.60 -26.98 48.36
C ALA A 188 -28.22 -27.00 47.68
N ALA A 189 -27.23 -27.65 48.30
CA ALA A 189 -25.89 -27.79 47.73
C ALA A 189 -25.88 -28.54 46.39
N GLN A 190 -26.76 -29.53 46.19
CA GLN A 190 -26.89 -30.18 44.87
C GLN A 190 -27.51 -29.26 43.82
N VAL A 191 -28.51 -28.45 44.17
CA VAL A 191 -29.10 -27.48 43.24
C VAL A 191 -28.06 -26.44 42.82
N GLU A 192 -27.33 -25.90 43.78
CA GLU A 192 -26.26 -24.92 43.55
C GLU A 192 -25.13 -25.52 42.70
N LYS A 193 -24.69 -26.74 43.00
CA LYS A 193 -23.69 -27.46 42.19
C LYS A 193 -24.15 -27.62 40.74
N VAL A 194 -25.41 -27.99 40.52
CA VAL A 194 -25.96 -28.13 39.16
C VAL A 194 -26.03 -26.78 38.45
N ALA A 195 -26.36 -25.70 39.14
CA ALA A 195 -26.34 -24.36 38.58
C ALA A 195 -24.91 -23.94 38.18
N ALA A 196 -23.93 -24.12 39.07
CA ALA A 196 -22.53 -23.82 38.81
C ALA A 196 -21.95 -24.62 37.63
N VAL A 197 -22.32 -25.90 37.49
CA VAL A 197 -21.91 -26.72 36.34
C VAL A 197 -22.48 -26.17 35.03
N LYS A 198 -23.75 -25.76 35.02
CA LYS A 198 -24.37 -25.17 33.82
C LYS A 198 -23.72 -23.84 33.43
N GLU A 199 -23.45 -22.99 34.41
CA GLU A 199 -22.75 -21.72 34.18
C GLU A 199 -21.34 -21.95 33.63
N ALA A 200 -20.60 -22.91 34.20
CA ALA A 200 -19.29 -23.30 33.69
C ALA A 200 -19.35 -23.85 32.25
N GLU A 201 -20.40 -24.59 31.89
CA GLU A 201 -20.62 -25.06 30.52
C GLU A 201 -20.92 -23.91 29.54
N ILE A 202 -21.73 -22.93 29.96
CA ILE A 202 -22.04 -21.73 29.17
C ILE A 202 -20.75 -20.92 28.94
N LEU A 203 -20.04 -20.57 30.01
CA LEU A 203 -18.78 -19.83 29.93
C LEU A 203 -17.75 -20.55 29.06
N ARG A 204 -17.68 -21.89 29.14
CA ARG A 204 -16.81 -22.69 28.27
C ARG A 204 -17.20 -22.57 26.80
N SER A 205 -18.49 -22.57 26.48
CA SER A 205 -18.98 -22.42 25.11
C SER A 205 -18.67 -21.02 24.55
N GLU A 206 -18.92 -19.97 25.32
CA GLU A 206 -18.59 -18.59 24.97
C GLU A 206 -17.10 -18.41 24.77
N ASN A 207 -16.26 -19.01 25.64
CA ASN A 207 -14.81 -18.95 25.50
C ASN A 207 -14.33 -19.56 24.17
N VAL A 208 -14.93 -20.68 23.75
CA VAL A 208 -14.63 -21.31 22.46
C VAL A 208 -15.06 -20.42 21.28
N GLU A 209 -16.20 -19.75 21.38
CA GLU A 209 -16.66 -18.81 20.35
C GLU A 209 -15.77 -17.57 20.26
N LEU A 210 -15.38 -17.00 21.39
CA LEU A 210 -14.43 -15.89 21.48
C LEU A 210 -13.07 -16.27 20.87
N LEU A 211 -12.56 -17.48 21.17
CA LEU A 211 -11.33 -17.97 20.55
C LEU A 211 -11.46 -18.09 19.03
N ARG A 212 -12.60 -18.58 18.51
CA ARG A 212 -12.82 -18.62 17.05
C ARG A 212 -12.89 -17.22 16.43
N ALA A 213 -13.59 -16.29 17.07
CA ALA A 213 -13.68 -14.91 16.61
C ALA A 213 -12.29 -14.24 16.60
N ALA A 214 -11.48 -14.46 17.63
CA ALA A 214 -10.11 -13.99 17.71
C ALA A 214 -9.21 -14.58 16.62
N GLU A 215 -9.35 -15.88 16.33
CA GLU A 215 -8.61 -16.56 15.26
C GLU A 215 -8.95 -15.97 13.87
N ILE A 216 -10.24 -15.73 13.61
CA ILE A 216 -10.70 -15.09 12.37
C ILE A 216 -10.17 -13.67 12.26
N ALA A 217 -10.29 -12.87 13.32
CA ALA A 217 -9.79 -11.51 13.36
C ALA A 217 -8.27 -11.47 13.09
N ARG A 218 -7.50 -12.36 13.74
CA ARG A 218 -6.05 -12.48 13.52
C ARG A 218 -5.72 -12.79 12.06
N LYS A 219 -6.44 -13.72 11.45
CA LYS A 219 -6.26 -14.04 10.03
C LYS A 219 -6.59 -12.87 9.11
N THR A 220 -7.65 -12.11 9.39
CA THR A 220 -7.98 -10.92 8.59
C THR A 220 -6.91 -9.83 8.69
N VAL A 221 -6.29 -9.67 9.88
CA VAL A 221 -5.16 -8.76 10.08
C VAL A 221 -3.95 -9.24 9.27
N GLU A 222 -3.58 -10.52 9.37
CA GLU A 222 -2.48 -11.11 8.59
C GLU A 222 -2.67 -10.95 7.08
N ASP A 223 -3.89 -11.16 6.56
CA ASP A 223 -4.23 -10.96 5.15
C ASP A 223 -4.12 -9.49 4.74
N SER A 224 -4.53 -8.57 5.62
CA SER A 224 -4.40 -7.12 5.38
C SER A 224 -2.94 -6.68 5.37
N ASP A 225 -2.11 -7.21 6.27
CA ASP A 225 -0.67 -6.92 6.36
C ASP A 225 0.10 -7.48 5.15
N MET A 226 -0.32 -8.62 4.61
CA MET A 226 0.21 -9.12 3.34
C MET A 226 -0.10 -8.17 2.19
N ARG A 227 -1.36 -7.70 2.07
CA ARG A 227 -1.73 -6.73 1.02
C ARG A 227 -0.98 -5.41 1.16
N ILE A 228 -0.77 -4.93 2.39
CA ILE A 228 0.02 -3.70 2.65
C ILE A 228 1.45 -3.88 2.15
N ARG A 229 2.09 -5.03 2.42
CA ARG A 229 3.44 -5.33 1.91
C ARG A 229 3.48 -5.39 0.39
N ASP A 230 2.53 -6.07 -0.25
CA ASP A 230 2.45 -6.13 -1.72
C ASP A 230 2.31 -4.72 -2.34
N TYR A 231 1.51 -3.83 -1.73
CA TYR A 231 1.38 -2.46 -2.18
C TYR A 231 2.65 -1.62 -1.93
N GLN A 232 3.36 -1.86 -0.82
CA GLN A 232 4.65 -1.22 -0.56
C GLN A 232 5.68 -1.60 -1.63
N GLU A 233 5.79 -2.88 -1.97
CA GLU A 233 6.69 -3.36 -3.03
C GLU A 233 6.35 -2.76 -4.40
N GLN A 234 5.05 -2.63 -4.73
CA GLN A 234 4.61 -1.96 -5.95
C GLN A 234 4.98 -0.47 -5.98
N ILE A 235 4.86 0.22 -4.84
CA ILE A 235 5.25 1.64 -4.73
C ILE A 235 6.76 1.77 -4.90
N GLU A 236 7.57 0.93 -4.27
CA GLU A 236 9.03 0.92 -4.42
C GLU A 236 9.44 0.68 -5.89
N ALA A 237 8.80 -0.30 -6.55
CA ALA A 237 9.04 -0.56 -7.97
C ALA A 237 8.66 0.62 -8.86
N ALA A 238 7.53 1.29 -8.57
CA ALA A 238 7.09 2.48 -9.30
C ALA A 238 8.05 3.67 -9.10
N MET A 239 8.52 3.89 -7.88
CA MET A 239 9.53 4.93 -7.57
C MET A 239 10.85 4.66 -8.30
N GLY A 240 11.32 3.41 -8.34
CA GLY A 240 12.52 3.04 -9.09
C GLY A 240 12.36 3.24 -10.61
N ALA A 241 11.18 2.98 -11.16
CA ALA A 241 10.87 3.27 -12.57
C ALA A 241 10.83 4.78 -12.86
N GLU A 242 10.28 5.58 -11.94
CA GLU A 242 10.26 7.04 -12.05
C GLU A 242 11.68 7.63 -12.06
N GLU A 243 12.56 7.16 -11.18
CA GLU A 243 13.97 7.57 -11.16
C GLU A 243 14.67 7.26 -12.49
N MET A 244 14.43 6.07 -13.07
CA MET A 244 14.97 5.71 -14.38
C MET A 244 14.43 6.64 -15.48
N VAL A 245 13.13 6.96 -15.49
CA VAL A 245 12.53 7.89 -16.45
C VAL A 245 13.12 9.28 -16.30
N MET A 246 13.30 9.77 -15.07
CA MET A 246 13.93 11.06 -14.80
C MET A 246 15.38 11.11 -15.31
N ASN A 247 16.17 10.05 -15.06
CA ASN A 247 17.53 9.95 -15.54
C ASN A 247 17.61 9.92 -17.08
N LEU A 248 16.72 9.19 -17.74
CA LEU A 248 16.62 9.18 -19.21
C LEU A 248 16.20 10.55 -19.75
N ALA A 249 15.27 11.24 -19.10
CA ALA A 249 14.83 12.59 -19.48
C ALA A 249 15.98 13.61 -19.35
N ASN A 250 16.73 13.58 -18.24
CA ASN A 250 17.91 14.42 -18.03
C ASN A 250 18.96 14.18 -19.11
N LYS A 251 19.28 12.91 -19.38
CA LYS A 251 20.26 12.55 -20.42
C LYS A 251 19.81 12.97 -21.81
N ASN A 252 18.51 12.90 -22.10
CA ASN A 252 17.97 13.36 -23.37
C ASN A 252 18.11 14.88 -23.51
N MET A 253 17.81 15.64 -22.45
CA MET A 253 18.01 17.09 -22.43
C MET A 253 19.49 17.48 -22.60
N GLU A 254 20.40 16.78 -21.94
CA GLU A 254 21.85 16.96 -22.11
C GLU A 254 22.29 16.68 -23.57
N MET A 255 21.81 15.60 -24.18
CA MET A 255 22.11 15.32 -25.58
C MET A 255 21.51 16.37 -26.52
N GLU A 256 20.27 16.80 -26.30
CA GLU A 256 19.61 17.84 -27.10
C GLU A 256 20.35 19.18 -27.00
N THR A 257 20.78 19.57 -25.81
CA THR A 257 21.58 20.79 -25.60
C THR A 257 22.93 20.69 -26.27
N GLN A 258 23.62 19.54 -26.18
CA GLN A 258 24.87 19.29 -26.87
C GLN A 258 24.72 19.39 -28.40
N ILE A 259 23.71 18.72 -28.96
CA ILE A 259 23.38 18.80 -30.40
C ILE A 259 23.12 20.24 -30.80
N ARG A 260 22.38 21.01 -29.99
CA ARG A 260 22.08 22.42 -30.27
C ARG A 260 23.34 23.28 -30.29
N CYS A 261 24.26 23.08 -29.35
CA CYS A 261 25.56 23.74 -29.34
C CYS A 261 26.39 23.39 -30.58
N ASP A 262 26.43 22.11 -30.98
CA ASP A 262 27.20 21.68 -32.13
C ASP A 262 26.59 22.17 -33.45
N LEU A 263 25.26 22.27 -33.55
CA LEU A 263 24.57 22.94 -34.67
C LEU A 263 24.93 24.42 -34.74
N TYR A 264 24.98 25.13 -33.60
CA TYR A 264 25.38 26.53 -33.57
C TYR A 264 26.84 26.72 -34.02
N LYS A 265 27.76 25.87 -33.55
CA LYS A 265 29.17 25.87 -34.02
C LYS A 265 29.25 25.64 -35.53
N ASN A 266 28.53 24.63 -36.04
CA ASN A 266 28.49 24.33 -37.47
C ASN A 266 27.90 25.47 -38.30
N TRP A 267 26.89 26.16 -37.78
CA TRP A 267 26.33 27.35 -38.42
C TRP A 267 27.35 28.48 -38.48
N ALA A 268 28.05 28.75 -37.38
CA ALA A 268 29.13 29.75 -37.34
C ALA A 268 30.27 29.42 -38.31
N HIS A 269 30.66 28.13 -38.43
CA HIS A 269 31.65 27.70 -39.41
C HIS A 269 31.20 27.95 -40.86
N ARG A 270 29.94 27.63 -41.20
CA ARG A 270 29.41 27.89 -42.55
C ARG A 270 29.36 29.37 -42.90
N GLU A 271 28.97 30.22 -41.94
CA GLU A 271 28.96 31.67 -42.14
C GLU A 271 30.38 32.18 -42.41
N MET A 272 31.39 31.68 -41.67
CA MET A 272 32.78 32.03 -41.92
C MET A 272 33.28 31.54 -43.28
N ASP A 273 32.91 30.33 -43.70
CA ASP A 273 33.25 29.79 -45.02
C ASP A 273 32.61 30.63 -46.16
N GLU A 274 31.37 31.10 -45.98
CA GLU A 274 30.69 31.96 -46.95
C GLU A 274 31.36 33.34 -47.07
N GLN A 275 31.74 33.94 -45.93
CA GLN A 275 32.50 35.20 -45.90
C GLN A 275 33.86 35.04 -46.60
N MET A 276 34.60 33.97 -46.30
CA MET A 276 35.89 33.68 -46.95
C MET A 276 35.73 33.50 -48.46
N LEU A 277 34.70 32.78 -48.90
CA LEU A 277 34.44 32.57 -50.32
C LEU A 277 34.13 33.88 -51.04
N GLU A 278 33.36 34.77 -50.41
CA GLU A 278 33.06 36.08 -50.99
C GLU A 278 34.29 36.98 -51.06
N GLU A 279 35.13 37.00 -50.02
CA GLU A 279 36.43 37.68 -50.05
C GLU A 279 37.34 37.12 -51.15
N GLN A 280 37.40 35.80 -51.30
CA GLN A 280 38.18 35.15 -52.36
C GLN A 280 37.69 35.58 -53.75
N LYS A 281 36.37 35.59 -54.00
CA LYS A 281 35.81 36.05 -55.27
C LYS A 281 36.15 37.51 -55.56
N LEU A 282 36.12 38.38 -54.54
CA LEU A 282 36.49 39.78 -54.68
C LEU A 282 37.97 39.93 -55.05
N ILE A 283 38.86 39.16 -54.39
CA ILE A 283 40.29 39.13 -54.71
C ILE A 283 40.53 38.61 -56.13
N GLU A 284 39.90 37.50 -56.52
CA GLU A 284 40.01 36.95 -57.88
C GLU A 284 39.56 37.96 -58.94
N LYS A 285 38.44 38.66 -58.70
CA LYS A 285 37.96 39.71 -59.59
C LYS A 285 38.93 40.88 -59.69
N ALA A 286 39.55 41.28 -58.58
CA ALA A 286 40.57 42.33 -58.58
C ALA A 286 41.81 41.90 -59.40
N LEU A 287 42.32 40.68 -59.19
CA LEU A 287 43.44 40.12 -59.94
C LEU A 287 43.13 39.99 -61.44
N LEU A 288 41.93 39.56 -61.81
CA LEU A 288 41.50 39.52 -63.21
C LEU A 288 41.49 40.93 -63.83
N GLY A 289 40.99 41.93 -63.11
CA GLY A 289 41.05 43.32 -63.54
C GLY A 289 42.48 43.85 -63.71
N GLU A 290 43.39 43.49 -62.81
CA GLU A 290 44.82 43.82 -62.96
C GLU A 290 45.44 43.14 -64.20
N ILE A 291 45.10 41.88 -64.45
CA ILE A 291 45.52 41.13 -65.64
C ILE A 291 45.00 41.80 -66.91
N GLU A 292 43.75 42.25 -66.95
CA GLU A 292 43.18 42.99 -68.09
C GLU A 292 43.93 44.30 -68.34
N VAL A 293 44.19 45.08 -67.28
CA VAL A 293 44.98 46.32 -67.38
C VAL A 293 46.39 46.05 -67.90
N LEU A 294 47.03 44.99 -67.41
CA LEU A 294 48.36 44.57 -67.90
C LEU A 294 48.31 44.15 -69.38
N HIS A 295 47.29 43.40 -69.80
CA HIS A 295 47.11 43.04 -71.21
C HIS A 295 46.92 44.25 -72.11
N ILE A 296 46.13 45.24 -71.68
CA ILE A 296 45.95 46.51 -72.42
C ILE A 296 47.30 47.22 -72.58
N LYS A 297 48.05 47.39 -71.49
CA LYS A 297 49.39 48.03 -71.52
C LYS A 297 50.36 47.28 -72.44
N ILE A 298 50.34 45.94 -72.40
CA ILE A 298 51.17 45.11 -73.28
C ILE A 298 50.79 45.35 -74.74
N ASN A 299 49.50 45.36 -75.07
CA ASN A 299 49.02 45.65 -76.43
C ASN A 299 49.39 47.06 -76.90
N GLU A 300 49.28 48.08 -76.04
CA GLU A 300 49.73 49.43 -76.34
C GLU A 300 51.22 49.49 -76.67
N VAL A 301 52.07 48.79 -75.92
CA VAL A 301 53.50 48.67 -76.19
C VAL A 301 53.76 47.93 -77.50
N TYR A 302 53.04 46.84 -77.79
CA TYR A 302 53.15 46.12 -79.06
C TYR A 302 52.79 46.98 -80.27
N LEU A 303 51.80 47.87 -80.14
CA LEU A 303 51.40 48.84 -81.17
C LEU A 303 52.39 50.00 -81.31
N TYR A 304 53.20 50.29 -80.28
CA TYR A 304 54.22 51.33 -80.33
C TYR A 304 55.54 50.87 -80.97
N TYR A 305 55.81 49.56 -80.98
CA TYR A 305 57.06 48.97 -81.47
C TYR A 305 56.95 48.24 -82.83
N ASN A 306 55.74 48.09 -83.39
CA ASN A 306 55.49 47.65 -84.77
C ASN A 306 54.93 48.79 -85.61
#